data_AF-A0A8J7ZDK4-F1
#
_entry.id   AF-A0A8J7ZDK4-F1
#
_cell.length_a   1.000
_cell.length_b   1.000
_cell.length_c   1.000
_cell.angle_alpha   90.00
_cell.angle_beta   90.00
_cell.angle_gamma   90.00
#
_symmetry.space_group_name_H-M   'P 1'
#
loop_
_entity.id
_entity.type
_entity.pdbx_description
1 polymer ?
#
loop_
_entity_poly.entity_id
_entity_poly.type
_entity_poly.pdbx_seq_one_letter_code
_entity_poly.pdbx_strand_id
1 'polypeptide(L)'
;MSTHRPTLKQELAEYNSRLDYCLRSRYRMTLKTFKTLKALVQLVGAIAGIYAMHLGADPMTAFAITGAIIVGPESIEYLIEGQGPTQNNDDGDRS
;
A
#
# COMPACT_ATOMS: atom_id res chain seq x y z
N MET A 1 -34.55 -7.07 -13.70
CA MET A 1 -33.86 -6.14 -12.79
C MET A 1 -32.38 -6.52 -12.82
N SER A 2 -31.63 -5.95 -13.76
CA SER A 2 -30.28 -6.39 -14.14
C SER A 2 -29.26 -5.82 -13.17
N THR A 3 -28.69 -6.67 -12.32
CA THR A 3 -27.56 -6.34 -11.43
C THR A 3 -26.33 -6.04 -12.28
N HIS A 4 -26.05 -4.76 -12.51
CA HIS A 4 -24.83 -4.31 -13.17
C HIS A 4 -23.63 -4.62 -12.26
N ARG A 5 -22.83 -5.63 -12.61
CA ARG A 5 -21.54 -5.86 -11.94
C ARG A 5 -20.66 -4.62 -12.17
N PRO A 6 -20.21 -3.93 -11.12
CA PRO A 6 -19.30 -2.82 -11.29
C PRO A 6 -18.03 -3.33 -11.97
N THR A 7 -17.53 -2.55 -12.93
CA THR A 7 -16.28 -2.91 -13.61
C THR A 7 -15.11 -2.68 -12.66
N LEU A 8 -14.00 -3.45 -12.78
CA LEU A 8 -12.80 -3.28 -11.95
C LEU A 8 -12.32 -1.82 -11.86
N LYS A 9 -12.50 -1.03 -12.92
CA LYS A 9 -12.16 0.40 -12.93
C LYS A 9 -13.05 1.23 -12.00
N GLN A 10 -14.31 0.85 -11.85
CA GLN A 10 -15.30 1.55 -11.05
C GLN A 10 -15.08 1.25 -9.56
N GLU A 11 -14.78 -0.01 -9.20
CA GLU A 11 -14.35 -0.37 -7.86
C GLU A 11 -13.04 0.32 -7.48
N LEU A 12 -12.07 0.38 -8.39
CA LEU A 12 -10.80 1.07 -8.15
C LEU A 12 -10.98 2.59 -7.98
N ALA A 13 -11.94 3.19 -8.70
CA ALA A 13 -12.29 4.59 -8.55
C ALA A 13 -12.96 4.87 -7.19
N GLU A 14 -13.91 4.02 -6.80
CA GLU A 14 -14.62 4.15 -5.53
C GLU A 14 -13.71 3.91 -4.32
N TYR A 15 -12.80 2.93 -4.41
CA TYR A 15 -11.76 2.70 -3.41
C TYR A 15 -10.81 3.90 -3.28
N ASN A 16 -10.37 4.46 -4.42
CA ASN A 16 -9.57 5.69 -4.42
C ASN A 16 -10.33 6.87 -3.80
N SER A 17 -11.63 7.04 -4.06
CA SER A 17 -12.41 8.12 -3.47
C SER A 17 -12.53 7.98 -1.94
N ARG A 18 -12.69 6.76 -1.42
CA ARG A 18 -12.76 6.50 0.03
C ARG A 18 -11.40 6.71 0.70
N LEU A 19 -10.30 6.27 0.09
CA LEU A 19 -8.96 6.55 0.62
C LEU A 19 -8.65 8.06 0.58
N ASP A 20 -9.01 8.78 -0.48
CA ASP A 20 -8.74 10.23 -0.56
C ASP A 20 -9.48 11.00 0.56
N TYR A 21 -10.67 10.54 0.94
CA TYR A 21 -11.42 11.06 2.09
C TYR A 21 -10.72 10.79 3.43
N CYS A 22 -10.22 9.56 3.65
CA CYS A 22 -9.49 9.19 4.86
C CYS A 22 -8.11 9.89 4.97
N LEU A 23 -7.38 10.05 3.87
CA LEU A 23 -6.10 10.76 3.88
C LEU A 23 -6.28 12.27 4.06
N ARG A 24 -7.34 12.87 3.50
CA ARG A 24 -7.67 14.28 3.76
C ARG A 24 -8.04 14.54 5.21
N SER A 25 -8.80 13.64 5.86
CA SER A 25 -9.25 13.86 7.24
C SER A 25 -8.12 13.71 8.26
N ARG A 26 -7.16 12.80 8.04
CA ARG A 26 -6.11 12.48 9.02
C ARG A 26 -4.74 13.10 8.72
N TYR A 27 -4.39 13.30 7.45
CA TYR A 27 -3.08 13.79 7.02
C TYR A 27 -3.12 15.07 6.17
N ARG A 28 -4.32 15.61 5.85
CA ARG A 28 -4.51 16.74 4.91
C ARG A 28 -3.81 16.56 3.55
N MET A 29 -3.53 15.32 3.15
CA MET A 29 -2.88 15.01 1.87
C MET A 29 -3.81 14.20 0.96
N THR A 30 -3.65 14.36 -0.35
CA THR A 30 -4.37 13.51 -1.31
C THR A 30 -3.64 12.18 -1.49
N LEU A 31 -4.38 11.15 -1.90
CA LEU A 31 -3.84 9.84 -2.28
C LEU A 31 -2.66 9.92 -3.25
N LYS A 32 -2.77 10.84 -4.21
CA LYS A 32 -1.72 11.08 -5.20
C LYS A 32 -0.43 11.53 -4.52
N THR A 33 -0.51 12.46 -3.57
CA THR A 33 0.65 12.94 -2.80
C THR A 33 1.30 11.81 -2.00
N PHE A 34 0.52 10.95 -1.35
CA PHE A 34 1.05 9.82 -0.60
C PHE A 34 1.78 8.81 -1.51
N LYS A 35 1.16 8.44 -2.64
CA LYS A 35 1.80 7.56 -3.63
C LYS A 35 3.07 8.19 -4.22
N THR A 36 3.06 9.50 -4.49
CA THR A 36 4.24 10.23 -4.96
C THR A 36 5.37 10.19 -3.94
N LEU A 37 5.09 10.47 -2.66
CA LEU A 37 6.11 10.42 -1.62
C LEU A 37 6.69 9.01 -1.46
N LYS A 38 5.83 7.98 -1.49
CA LYS A 38 6.24 6.57 -1.45
C LYS A 38 7.18 6.24 -2.62
N ALA A 39 6.80 6.62 -3.84
CA ALA A 39 7.62 6.41 -5.03
C ALA A 39 8.97 7.16 -4.96
N LEU A 40 8.99 8.37 -4.41
CA LEU A 40 10.24 9.13 -4.21
C LEU A 40 11.18 8.44 -3.21
N VAL A 41 10.66 7.93 -2.10
CA VAL A 41 11.47 7.18 -1.12
C VAL A 41 12.04 5.90 -1.73
N GLN A 42 11.23 5.15 -2.48
CA GLN A 42 11.69 3.95 -3.20
C GLN A 42 12.76 4.28 -4.24
N LEU A 43 12.60 5.38 -4.99
CA LEU A 43 13.59 5.86 -5.96
C LEU A 43 14.92 6.24 -5.29
N VAL A 44 14.87 7.01 -4.19
CA VAL A 44 16.06 7.38 -3.42
C VAL A 44 16.75 6.15 -2.85
N GLY A 45 15.99 5.19 -2.31
CA GLY A 45 16.52 3.92 -1.80
C GLY A 45 17.19 3.08 -2.88
N ALA A 46 16.64 3.06 -4.10
CA ALA A 46 17.25 2.38 -5.24
C ALA A 46 18.57 3.04 -5.67
N ILE A 47 18.58 4.37 -5.80
CA ILE A 47 19.79 5.13 -6.14
C ILE A 47 20.87 4.95 -5.07
N ALA A 48 20.50 5.03 -3.79
CA ALA A 48 21.42 4.82 -2.68
C ALA A 48 22.01 3.40 -2.70
N GLY A 49 21.22 2.38 -3.00
CA GLY A 49 21.70 1.01 -3.15
C GLY A 49 22.71 0.84 -4.27
N ILE A 50 22.42 1.38 -5.46
CA ILE A 50 23.34 1.37 -6.61
C ILE A 50 24.63 2.12 -6.29
N TYR A 51 24.51 3.28 -5.64
CA TYR A 51 25.66 4.09 -5.26
C TYR A 51 26.52 3.39 -4.20
N ALA A 52 25.91 2.70 -3.23
CA ALA A 52 26.62 1.89 -2.25
C ALA A 52 27.41 0.76 -2.91
N MET A 53 26.83 0.07 -3.90
CA MET A 53 27.55 -0.95 -4.68
C MET A 53 28.72 -0.34 -5.46
N HIS A 54 28.54 0.87 -6.00
CA HIS A 54 29.61 1.59 -6.69
C HIS A 54 30.78 1.95 -5.74
N LEU A 55 30.48 2.23 -4.47
CA LEU A 55 31.48 2.46 -3.41
C LEU A 55 32.11 1.16 -2.86
N GLY A 56 31.76 -0.01 -3.41
CA GLY A 56 32.32 -1.30 -3.02
C GLY A 56 31.54 -2.02 -1.92
N ALA A 57 30.32 -1.59 -1.59
CA ALA A 57 29.45 -2.37 -0.72
C ALA A 57 29.10 -3.71 -1.38
N ASP A 58 28.97 -4.75 -0.56
CA ASP A 58 28.55 -6.07 -1.01
C ASP A 58 27.20 -5.96 -1.78
N PRO A 59 27.14 -6.37 -3.06
CA PRO A 59 25.95 -6.21 -3.88
C PRO A 59 24.72 -6.92 -3.31
N MET A 60 24.90 -8.10 -2.72
CA MET A 60 23.79 -8.88 -2.14
C MET A 60 23.18 -8.14 -0.95
N THR A 61 24.03 -7.54 -0.11
CA THR A 61 23.62 -6.74 1.03
C THR A 61 22.92 -5.46 0.59
N ALA A 62 23.47 -4.75 -0.39
CA ALA A 62 22.86 -3.54 -0.94
C ALA A 62 21.49 -3.83 -1.58
N PHE A 63 21.37 -4.91 -2.36
CA PHE A 63 20.08 -5.33 -2.93
C PHE A 63 19.09 -5.76 -1.87
N ALA A 64 19.51 -6.48 -0.83
CA ALA A 64 18.63 -6.88 0.27
C ALA A 64 18.06 -5.67 1.01
N ILE A 65 18.90 -4.67 1.31
CA ILE A 65 18.49 -3.44 1.99
C ILE A 65 17.54 -2.62 1.10
N THR A 66 17.90 -2.40 -0.17
CA THR A 66 17.03 -1.70 -1.12
C THR A 66 15.69 -2.44 -1.29
N GLY A 67 15.71 -3.76 -1.40
CA GLY A 67 14.51 -4.60 -1.46
C GLY A 67 13.63 -4.44 -0.22
N ALA A 68 14.21 -4.46 0.97
CA ALA A 68 13.47 -4.23 2.22
C ALA A 68 12.85 -2.82 2.29
N ILE A 69 13.55 -1.79 1.82
CA ILE A 69 13.02 -0.41 1.75
C ILE A 69 11.83 -0.33 0.79
N ILE A 70 11.87 -1.07 -0.32
CA ILE A 70 10.81 -1.07 -1.33
C ILE A 70 9.60 -1.89 -0.87
N VAL A 71 9.83 -3.13 -0.43
CA VAL A 71 8.78 -4.13 -0.15
C VAL A 71 8.20 -4.01 1.26
N GLY A 72 8.99 -3.55 2.24
CA GLY A 72 8.59 -3.45 3.64
C GLY A 72 7.31 -2.64 3.86
N PRO A 73 7.21 -1.40 3.34
CA PRO A 73 6.02 -0.58 3.51
C PRO A 73 4.76 -1.21 2.92
N GLU A 74 4.89 -1.87 1.76
CA GLU A 74 3.77 -2.53 1.06
C GLU A 74 3.30 -3.78 1.82
N SER A 75 4.25 -4.54 2.39
CA SER A 75 3.96 -5.73 3.20
C SER A 75 3.22 -5.36 4.49
N ILE A 76 3.59 -4.25 5.13
CA ILE A 76 2.94 -3.74 6.34
C ILE A 76 1.53 -3.24 6.03
N GLU A 77 1.35 -2.53 4.90
CA GLU A 77 0.03 -2.06 4.47
C GLU A 77 -0.92 -3.24 4.20
N TYR A 78 -0.43 -4.28 3.51
CA TYR A 78 -1.19 -5.51 3.29
C TYR A 78 -1.57 -6.23 4.60
N LEU A 79 -0.64 -6.30 5.56
CA LEU A 79 -0.91 -6.93 6.86
C LEU A 79 -1.95 -6.15 7.69
N ILE A 80 -1.93 -4.82 7.61
CA ILE A 80 -2.89 -3.96 8.31
C ILE A 80 -4.27 -4.01 7.64
N GLU A 81 -4.34 -4.00 6.31
CA GLU A 81 -5.61 -4.12 5.57
C GLU A 81 -6.23 -5.52 5.70
N GLY A 82 -5.42 -6.57 5.83
CA GLY A 82 -5.87 -7.95 6.06
C GLY A 82 -6.46 -8.21 7.46
N GLN A 83 -6.31 -7.29 8.41
CA GLN A 83 -6.89 -7.37 9.77
C GLN A 83 -8.25 -6.66 9.89
N GLY A 84 -9.01 -6.55 8.79
CA GLY A 84 -10.42 -6.15 8.85
C GLY A 84 -11.21 -7.08 9.79
N PRO A 85 -12.14 -6.55 10.60
CA PRO A 85 -12.76 -7.28 11.70
C PRO A 85 -13.42 -8.56 11.18
N THR A 86 -13.08 -9.67 11.81
CA THR A 86 -13.83 -10.92 11.69
C THR A 86 -15.25 -10.61 12.13
N GLN A 87 -16.14 -10.41 11.17
CA GLN A 87 -17.57 -10.35 11.42
C GLN A 87 -18.00 -11.78 11.78
N ASN A 88 -17.83 -12.14 13.06
CA ASN A 88 -18.58 -13.22 13.69
C ASN A 88 -20.04 -12.76 13.70
N ASN A 89 -20.73 -12.99 12.58
CA ASN A 89 -22.18 -13.13 12.61
C ASN A 89 -22.47 -14.49 13.26
N ASP A 90 -22.45 -14.50 14.60
CA ASP A 90 -23.26 -15.46 15.35
C ASP A 90 -24.72 -15.00 15.31
N ASP A 91 -25.28 -14.94 14.09
CA ASP A 91 -26.73 -14.92 13.87
C ASP A 91 -27.21 -16.37 13.89
N GLY A 92 -27.14 -16.97 15.08
CA GLY A 92 -27.82 -18.21 15.43
C GLY A 92 -29.26 -17.91 15.83
N ASP A 93 -30.10 -17.67 14.83
CA ASP A 93 -31.56 -17.60 14.90
C ASP A 93 -32.16 -18.88 15.52
N ARG A 94 -33.15 -18.67 16.40
CA ARG A 94 -34.29 -19.56 16.74
C ARG A 94 -34.02 -21.01 17.17
N SER A 95 -34.35 -21.30 18.43
CA SER A 95 -35.45 -22.21 18.81
C SER A 95 -35.90 -21.96 20.25
#